data_AF-A0A821R1H3-F1
#
_entry.id   AF-A0A821R1H3-F1
#
_cell.length_a   1.000
_cell.length_b   1.000
_cell.length_c   1.000
_cell.angle_alpha   90.00
_cell.angle_beta   90.00
_cell.angle_gamma   90.00
#
_symmetry.space_group_name_H-M   'P 1'
#
loop_
_entity.id
_entity.type
_entity.pdbx_description
1 polymer ?
#
loop_
_entity_poly.entity_id
_entity_poly.type
_entity_poly.pdbx_seq_one_letter_code
_entity_poly.pdbx_strand_id
1 'polypeptide(L)'
;MNLDAVSIALAQISFTIKTLSKKNFKSSLAEIANLVSEHGFEAERHLYRTLISYLDLQSIEQNSSLIKRSENIHLNYWLQEIPFLISKPNFVTLICYAFDTAITQKSLKLPLSSNEFLSSLCKLFKLNRAQELIFVFALQNSTHTELQLLTHEHIQQRLPEFIRIASS
;
A
#
# COMPACT_ATOMS: atom_id res chain seq x y z
N MET A 1 -29.84 2.30 6.34
CA MET A 1 -28.46 1.77 6.35
C MET A 1 -28.54 0.29 6.00
N ASN A 2 -28.01 -0.09 4.83
CA ASN A 2 -28.05 -1.47 4.33
C ASN A 2 -26.69 -2.13 4.66
N LEU A 3 -26.45 -2.39 5.95
CA LEU A 3 -25.20 -2.96 6.47
C LEU A 3 -24.83 -4.28 5.77
N ASP A 4 -25.85 -5.04 5.34
CA ASP A 4 -25.67 -6.26 4.57
C ASP A 4 -25.05 -5.99 3.20
N ALA A 5 -25.49 -4.95 2.49
CA ALA A 5 -24.98 -4.64 1.16
C ALA A 5 -23.49 -4.25 1.17
N VAL A 6 -23.07 -3.41 2.13
CA VAL A 6 -21.65 -3.05 2.28
C VAL A 6 -20.84 -4.28 2.67
N SER A 7 -21.31 -5.07 3.64
CA SER A 7 -20.60 -6.28 4.09
C SER A 7 -20.42 -7.30 2.95
N ILE A 8 -21.44 -7.47 2.10
CA ILE A 8 -21.36 -8.31 0.90
C ILE A 8 -20.31 -7.76 -0.08
N ALA A 9 -20.30 -6.45 -0.33
CA ALA A 9 -19.30 -5.83 -1.21
C ALA A 9 -17.86 -6.01 -0.68
N LEU A 10 -17.66 -5.87 0.64
CA LEU A 10 -16.35 -6.12 1.26
C LEU A 10 -15.93 -7.59 1.11
N ALA A 11 -16.87 -8.52 1.27
CA ALA A 11 -16.61 -9.94 1.05
C ALA A 11 -16.26 -10.23 -0.42
N GLN A 12 -16.96 -9.61 -1.36
CA GLN A 12 -16.67 -9.71 -2.80
C GLN A 12 -15.29 -9.16 -3.15
N ILE A 13 -14.92 -7.97 -2.67
CA ILE A 13 -13.57 -7.42 -2.86
C ILE A 13 -12.51 -8.40 -2.33
N SER A 14 -12.75 -8.97 -1.15
CA SER A 14 -11.83 -9.97 -0.55
C SER A 14 -11.67 -11.20 -1.43
N PHE A 15 -12.78 -11.74 -1.93
CA PHE A 15 -12.79 -12.92 -2.78
C PHE A 15 -12.14 -12.65 -4.13
N THR A 16 -12.45 -11.51 -4.76
CA THR A 16 -11.93 -11.11 -6.06
C THR A 16 -10.42 -10.89 -5.99
N ILE A 17 -9.92 -10.24 -4.93
CA ILE A 17 -8.46 -10.10 -4.69
C ILE A 17 -7.80 -11.47 -4.45
N LYS A 18 -8.42 -12.33 -3.64
CA LYS A 18 -7.90 -13.68 -3.36
C LYS A 18 -7.73 -14.54 -4.61
N THR A 19 -8.67 -14.41 -5.56
CA THR A 19 -8.74 -15.21 -6.79
C THR A 19 -8.11 -14.54 -8.00
N LEU A 20 -7.38 -13.43 -7.81
CA LEU A 20 -6.68 -12.75 -8.88
C LEU A 20 -5.73 -13.69 -9.62
N SER A 21 -5.78 -13.59 -10.94
CA SER A 21 -4.95 -14.32 -11.88
C SER A 21 -4.74 -13.49 -13.13
N LYS A 22 -3.79 -13.88 -13.98
CA LYS A 22 -3.58 -13.21 -15.27
C LYS A 22 -4.82 -13.27 -16.17
N LYS A 23 -5.67 -14.29 -16.02
CA LYS A 23 -6.86 -14.51 -16.87
C LYS A 23 -8.02 -13.58 -16.53
N ASN A 24 -8.24 -13.32 -15.24
CA ASN A 24 -9.36 -12.50 -14.76
C ASN A 24 -8.94 -11.07 -14.37
N PHE A 25 -7.65 -10.71 -14.49
CA PHE A 25 -7.13 -9.43 -13.99
C PHE A 25 -7.96 -8.21 -14.42
N LYS A 26 -8.24 -8.06 -15.71
CA LYS A 26 -9.00 -6.91 -16.24
C LYS A 26 -10.46 -6.89 -15.77
N SER A 27 -11.12 -8.05 -15.72
CA SER A 27 -12.50 -8.14 -15.24
C SER A 27 -12.58 -7.88 -13.73
N SER A 28 -11.65 -8.41 -12.95
CA SER A 28 -11.55 -8.19 -11.51
C SER A 28 -11.29 -6.73 -11.16
N LEU A 29 -10.45 -6.03 -11.94
CA LEU A 29 -10.24 -4.59 -11.81
C LEU A 29 -11.54 -3.79 -12.00
N ALA A 30 -12.29 -4.09 -13.06
CA ALA A 30 -13.55 -3.41 -13.37
C ALA A 30 -14.62 -3.69 -12.30
N GLU A 31 -14.71 -4.94 -11.84
CA GLU A 31 -15.63 -5.34 -10.77
C GLU A 31 -15.33 -4.59 -9.47
N ILE A 32 -14.07 -4.57 -9.04
CA ILE A 32 -13.65 -3.86 -7.83
C ILE A 32 -13.89 -2.36 -7.97
N ALA A 33 -13.59 -1.76 -9.14
CA ALA A 33 -13.84 -0.35 -9.39
C ALA A 33 -15.34 0.00 -9.26
N ASN A 34 -16.23 -0.86 -9.75
CA ASN A 34 -17.67 -0.70 -9.60
C ASN A 34 -18.09 -0.78 -8.13
N LEU A 35 -17.62 -1.78 -7.39
CA LEU A 35 -17.92 -1.92 -5.95
C LEU A 35 -17.44 -0.72 -5.15
N VAL A 36 -16.25 -0.19 -5.45
CA VAL A 36 -15.73 1.02 -4.79
C VAL A 36 -16.55 2.25 -5.17
N SER A 37 -16.99 2.37 -6.43
CA SER A 37 -17.85 3.47 -6.88
C SER A 37 -19.23 3.45 -6.19
N GLU A 38 -19.81 2.27 -5.98
CA GLU A 38 -21.13 2.10 -5.36
C GLU A 38 -21.10 2.25 -3.83
N HIS A 39 -20.05 1.77 -3.17
CA HIS A 39 -19.97 1.73 -1.70
C HIS A 39 -19.00 2.75 -1.10
N GLY A 40 -18.31 3.52 -1.95
CA GLY A 40 -17.49 4.65 -1.57
C GLY A 40 -16.28 4.29 -0.69
N PHE A 41 -16.00 5.16 0.26
CA PHE A 41 -14.76 5.17 1.02
C PHE A 41 -14.49 3.89 1.82
N GLU A 42 -15.52 3.24 2.36
CA GLU A 42 -15.32 2.02 3.16
C GLU A 42 -14.86 0.84 2.28
N ALA A 43 -15.42 0.71 1.07
CA ALA A 43 -14.98 -0.27 0.10
C ALA A 43 -13.56 0.02 -0.42
N GLU A 44 -13.24 1.29 -0.66
CA GLU A 44 -11.90 1.74 -1.05
C GLU A 44 -10.85 1.42 0.02
N ARG A 45 -11.13 1.76 1.27
CA ARG A 45 -10.28 1.43 2.42
C ARG A 45 -10.07 -0.08 2.52
N HIS A 46 -11.13 -0.86 2.34
CA HIS A 46 -11.07 -2.32 2.38
C HIS A 46 -10.31 -2.92 1.18
N LEU A 47 -10.39 -2.32 -0.01
CA LEU A 47 -9.57 -2.71 -1.16
C LEU A 47 -8.09 -2.63 -0.81
N TYR A 48 -7.61 -1.47 -0.36
CA TYR A 48 -6.17 -1.28 -0.10
C TYR A 48 -5.69 -2.11 1.09
N ARG A 49 -6.46 -2.24 2.17
CA ARG A 49 -6.11 -3.13 3.31
C ARG A 49 -5.97 -4.59 2.87
N THR A 50 -6.83 -5.03 1.96
CA THR A 50 -6.85 -6.42 1.50
C THR A 50 -5.70 -6.63 0.54
N LEU A 51 -5.49 -5.72 -0.41
CA LEU A 51 -4.44 -5.84 -1.42
C LEU A 51 -3.04 -5.88 -0.80
N ILE A 52 -2.75 -5.00 0.17
CA ILE A 52 -1.46 -5.02 0.89
C ILE A 52 -1.27 -6.31 1.69
N SER A 53 -2.34 -6.91 2.20
CA SER A 53 -2.26 -8.18 2.95
C SER A 53 -1.80 -9.37 2.10
N TYR A 54 -1.87 -9.28 0.77
CA TYR A 54 -1.30 -10.29 -0.13
C TYR A 54 0.15 -10.01 -0.53
N LEU A 55 0.70 -8.84 -0.20
CA LEU A 55 2.12 -8.55 -0.40
C LEU A 55 2.92 -9.12 0.77
N ASP A 56 3.98 -9.86 0.46
CA ASP A 56 4.92 -10.31 1.46
C ASP A 56 5.92 -9.19 1.77
N LEU A 57 5.61 -8.43 2.84
CA LEU A 57 6.43 -7.30 3.25
C LEU A 57 7.74 -7.73 3.95
N GLN A 58 7.82 -8.96 4.48
CA GLN A 58 9.02 -9.44 5.19
C GLN A 58 10.15 -9.79 4.22
N SER A 59 9.82 -10.33 3.04
CA SER A 59 10.82 -10.69 2.03
C SER A 59 11.38 -9.50 1.26
N ILE A 60 10.82 -8.28 1.45
CA ILE A 60 11.29 -7.06 0.79
C ILE A 60 12.75 -6.74 1.17
N GLU A 61 13.13 -6.96 2.43
CA GLU A 61 14.49 -6.71 2.90
C GLU A 61 15.48 -7.77 2.43
N GLN A 62 15.06 -9.03 2.47
CA GLN A 62 15.99 -10.15 2.34
C GLN A 62 16.41 -10.39 0.89
N ASN A 63 15.58 -10.06 -0.10
CA ASN A 63 15.90 -10.24 -1.51
C ASN A 63 15.03 -9.36 -2.42
N SER A 64 15.41 -8.09 -2.58
CA SER A 64 14.74 -7.16 -3.53
C SER A 64 14.69 -7.66 -4.99
N SER A 65 15.45 -8.71 -5.33
CA SER A 65 15.55 -9.39 -6.62
C SER A 65 14.66 -10.64 -6.77
N LEU A 66 14.09 -11.21 -5.69
CA LEU A 66 13.38 -12.50 -5.75
C LEU A 66 11.85 -12.41 -5.81
N ILE A 67 11.25 -11.24 -5.52
CA ILE A 67 9.88 -11.02 -5.97
C ILE A 67 9.97 -10.96 -7.49
N LYS A 68 9.68 -12.07 -8.17
CA LYS A 68 9.48 -12.09 -9.61
C LYS A 68 8.29 -11.19 -9.90
N ARG A 69 8.58 -9.91 -10.10
CA ARG A 69 7.61 -8.80 -10.16
C ARG A 69 6.54 -9.06 -11.25
N SER A 70 6.92 -9.77 -12.31
CA SER A 70 6.03 -10.20 -13.41
C SER A 70 5.11 -11.39 -13.07
N GLU A 71 5.36 -12.10 -11.98
CA GLU A 71 4.56 -13.25 -11.53
C GLU A 71 3.61 -12.88 -10.38
N ASN A 72 3.95 -11.88 -9.56
CA ASN A 72 3.07 -11.43 -8.47
C ASN A 72 1.94 -10.53 -8.99
N ILE A 73 0.75 -11.10 -9.15
CA ILE A 73 -0.43 -10.41 -9.69
C ILE A 73 -0.94 -9.31 -8.74
N HIS A 74 -0.84 -9.50 -7.42
CA HIS A 74 -1.25 -8.51 -6.41
C HIS A 74 -0.34 -7.28 -6.42
N LEU A 75 0.97 -7.48 -6.58
CA LEU A 75 1.92 -6.38 -6.76
C LEU A 75 1.62 -5.61 -8.05
N ASN A 76 1.30 -6.30 -9.15
CA ASN A 76 0.95 -5.64 -10.40
C ASN A 76 -0.32 -4.79 -10.25
N TYR A 77 -1.32 -5.27 -9.50
CA TYR A 77 -2.49 -4.46 -9.18
C TYR A 77 -2.10 -3.23 -8.34
N TRP A 78 -1.34 -3.43 -7.26
CA TRP A 78 -0.91 -2.33 -6.40
C TRP A 78 -0.17 -1.23 -7.18
N LEU A 79 0.73 -1.63 -8.09
CA LEU A 79 1.46 -0.70 -8.97
C LEU A 79 0.55 0.09 -9.92
N GLN A 80 -0.56 -0.49 -10.38
CA GLN A 80 -1.56 0.24 -11.18
C GLN A 80 -2.33 1.26 -10.34
N GLU A 81 -2.57 0.96 -9.07
CA GLU A 81 -3.35 1.83 -8.17
C GLU A 81 -2.56 3.00 -7.59
N ILE A 82 -1.24 2.85 -7.35
CA ILE A 82 -0.41 3.87 -6.70
C ILE A 82 -0.57 5.29 -7.28
N PRO A 83 -0.53 5.51 -8.62
CA PRO A 83 -0.67 6.85 -9.18
C PRO A 83 -2.02 7.50 -8.83
N PHE A 84 -3.09 6.71 -8.82
CA PHE A 84 -4.42 7.15 -8.43
C PHE A 84 -4.52 7.35 -6.92
N LEU A 85 -3.93 6.45 -6.14
CA LEU A 85 -3.97 6.50 -4.68
C LEU A 85 -3.26 7.75 -4.13
N ILE A 86 -2.07 8.07 -4.63
CA ILE A 86 -1.28 9.23 -4.17
C ILE A 86 -1.97 10.57 -4.49
N SER A 87 -2.75 10.63 -5.57
CA SER A 87 -3.45 11.86 -5.98
C SER A 87 -4.76 12.09 -5.23
N LYS A 88 -5.20 11.15 -4.38
CA LYS A 88 -6.45 11.28 -3.63
C LYS A 88 -6.28 12.12 -2.35
N PRO A 89 -7.27 12.95 -1.98
CA PRO A 89 -7.20 13.79 -0.78
C PRO A 89 -7.17 12.98 0.53
N ASN A 90 -7.72 11.76 0.51
CA ASN A 90 -7.74 10.83 1.65
C ASN A 90 -6.57 9.83 1.64
N PHE A 91 -5.54 10.06 0.81
CA PHE A 91 -4.38 9.19 0.65
C PHE A 91 -3.76 8.75 1.99
N VAL A 92 -3.51 9.70 2.89
CA VAL A 92 -2.89 9.45 4.20
C VAL A 92 -3.69 8.44 5.01
N THR A 93 -5.01 8.62 5.09
CA THR A 93 -5.88 7.71 5.85
C THR A 93 -5.93 6.32 5.21
N LEU A 94 -6.01 6.23 3.88
CA LEU A 94 -6.07 4.95 3.17
C LEU A 94 -4.77 4.15 3.35
N ILE A 95 -3.62 4.81 3.19
CA ILE A 95 -2.33 4.13 3.25
C ILE A 95 -1.96 3.74 4.68
N CYS A 96 -2.17 4.61 5.67
CA CYS A 96 -1.92 4.28 7.08
C CYS A 96 -2.79 3.11 7.50
N TYR A 97 -4.10 3.16 7.22
CA TYR A 97 -5.00 2.08 7.59
C TYR A 97 -4.61 0.73 6.95
N ALA A 98 -4.20 0.74 5.68
CA ALA A 98 -3.76 -0.47 4.99
C ALA A 98 -2.51 -1.07 5.66
N PHE A 99 -1.48 -0.25 5.91
CA PHE A 99 -0.23 -0.71 6.54
C PHE A 99 -0.43 -1.11 7.99
N ASP A 100 -1.20 -0.34 8.75
CA ASP A 100 -1.50 -0.62 10.16
C ASP A 100 -2.20 -1.97 10.31
N THR A 101 -3.18 -2.23 9.44
CA THR A 101 -3.88 -3.50 9.37
C THR A 101 -2.93 -4.64 8.99
N ALA A 102 -2.05 -4.43 8.01
CA ALA A 102 -1.09 -5.45 7.59
C ALA A 102 -0.13 -5.84 8.72
N ILE A 103 0.39 -4.84 9.45
CA ILE A 103 1.28 -5.02 10.59
C ILE A 103 0.60 -5.85 11.67
N THR A 104 -0.63 -5.47 12.05
CA THR A 104 -1.42 -6.16 13.07
C THR A 104 -1.80 -7.59 12.65
N GLN A 105 -2.28 -7.79 11.43
CA GLN A 105 -2.80 -9.11 10.99
C GLN A 105 -1.71 -10.15 10.79
N LYS A 106 -0.55 -9.76 10.26
CA LYS A 106 0.53 -10.69 9.95
C LYS A 106 1.52 -10.86 11.11
N SER A 107 1.28 -10.23 12.26
CA SER A 107 2.26 -10.11 13.34
C SER A 107 3.64 -9.75 12.78
N LEU A 108 3.66 -8.82 11.81
CA LEU A 108 4.91 -8.39 11.19
C LEU A 108 5.73 -7.78 12.31
N LYS A 109 6.79 -8.48 12.72
CA LYS A 109 7.88 -7.81 13.40
C LYS A 109 8.43 -6.87 12.36
N LEU A 110 8.07 -5.59 12.45
CA LEU A 110 8.68 -4.58 11.60
C LEU A 110 10.19 -4.75 11.79
N PRO A 111 10.91 -4.97 10.69
CA PRO A 111 12.31 -5.35 10.81
C PRO A 111 13.09 -4.23 11.50
N LEU A 112 13.85 -4.63 12.52
CA LEU A 112 14.58 -3.76 13.45
C LEU A 112 15.80 -3.06 12.81
N SER A 113 16.05 -3.26 11.51
CA SER A 113 17.18 -2.66 10.78
C SER A 113 16.66 -1.62 9.78
N SER A 114 16.68 -0.35 10.20
CA SER A 114 15.55 0.58 10.07
C SER A 114 15.50 1.51 8.85
N ASN A 115 16.37 1.37 7.84
CA ASN A 115 16.33 2.25 6.64
C ASN A 115 16.24 1.52 5.29
N GLU A 116 16.56 0.23 5.27
CA GLU A 116 16.52 -0.55 4.04
C GLU A 116 15.11 -0.99 3.67
N PHE A 117 14.23 -1.19 4.67
CA PHE A 117 12.82 -1.53 4.45
C PHE A 117 12.08 -0.47 3.63
N LEU A 118 12.05 0.78 4.10
CA LEU A 118 11.31 1.86 3.42
C LEU A 118 11.93 2.17 2.05
N SER A 119 13.26 2.17 1.95
CA SER A 119 13.96 2.30 0.67
C SER A 119 13.57 1.19 -0.32
N SER A 120 13.47 -0.05 0.15
CA SER A 120 13.12 -1.21 -0.68
C SER A 120 11.63 -1.23 -1.03
N LEU A 121 10.77 -0.78 -0.12
CA LEU A 121 9.33 -0.62 -0.34
C LEU A 121 9.05 0.45 -1.40
N CYS A 122 9.70 1.62 -1.31
CA CYS A 122 9.57 2.68 -2.31
C CYS A 122 10.05 2.22 -3.69
N LYS A 123 11.16 1.44 -3.75
CA LYS A 123 11.63 0.78 -4.98
C LYS A 123 10.63 -0.25 -5.51
N LEU A 124 10.06 -1.08 -4.64
CA LEU A 124 9.05 -2.08 -4.99
C LEU A 124 7.84 -1.43 -5.64
N PHE A 125 7.41 -0.30 -5.07
CA PHE A 125 6.29 0.51 -5.49
C PHE A 125 6.60 1.45 -6.67
N LYS A 126 7.85 1.46 -7.15
CA LYS A 126 8.32 2.31 -8.25
C LYS A 126 8.01 3.80 -8.05
N LEU A 127 8.10 4.26 -6.80
CA LEU A 127 7.84 5.65 -6.47
C LEU A 127 8.95 6.52 -7.06
N ASN A 128 8.59 7.62 -7.70
CA ASN A 128 9.53 8.69 -7.98
C ASN A 128 9.85 9.47 -6.69
N ARG A 129 10.82 10.39 -6.74
CA ARG A 129 11.27 11.10 -5.53
C ARG A 129 10.17 11.89 -4.82
N ALA A 130 9.27 12.53 -5.57
CA ALA A 130 8.16 13.28 -5.00
C ALA A 130 7.09 12.35 -4.40
N GLN A 131 6.82 11.22 -5.04
CA GLN A 131 5.91 10.20 -4.53
C GLN A 131 6.45 9.49 -3.30
N GLU A 132 7.76 9.21 -3.24
CA GLU A 132 8.44 8.66 -2.08
C GLU A 132 8.28 9.60 -0.88
N LEU A 133 8.50 10.90 -1.08
CA LEU A 133 8.25 11.92 -0.08
C LEU A 133 6.82 11.86 0.47
N ILE A 134 5.83 12.00 -0.41
CA ILE A 134 4.41 11.99 -0.01
C ILE A 134 4.05 10.69 0.72
N PHE A 135 4.56 9.56 0.24
CA PHE A 135 4.33 8.24 0.81
C PHE A 135 4.92 8.10 2.21
N VAL A 136 6.19 8.45 2.41
CA VAL A 136 6.86 8.33 3.72
C VAL A 136 6.24 9.32 4.73
N PHE A 137 5.96 10.55 4.32
CA PHE A 137 5.25 11.52 5.17
C PHE A 137 3.84 11.06 5.54
N ALA A 138 3.13 10.40 4.63
CA ALA A 138 1.83 9.83 4.95
C ALA A 138 1.94 8.77 6.06
N LEU A 139 2.87 7.81 5.93
CA LEU A 139 3.07 6.74 6.89
C LEU A 139 3.50 7.22 8.29
N GLN A 140 4.01 8.44 8.43
CA GLN A 140 4.26 9.06 9.74
C GLN A 140 2.96 9.25 10.56
N ASN A 141 1.79 9.19 9.93
CA ASN A 141 0.47 9.26 10.59
C ASN A 141 -0.10 7.88 10.96
N SER A 142 0.69 6.81 10.83
CA SER A 142 0.35 5.44 11.24
C SER A 142 -0.03 5.37 12.72
N THR A 143 -0.86 4.40 13.12
CA THR A 143 -1.12 4.12 14.54
C THR A 143 0.00 3.36 15.25
N HIS A 144 0.98 2.82 14.52
CA HIS A 144 2.09 2.03 15.07
C HIS A 144 3.35 2.87 15.25
N THR A 145 3.78 3.03 16.50
CA THR A 145 4.97 3.82 16.86
C THR A 145 6.24 3.33 16.16
N GLU A 146 6.39 2.02 15.95
CA GLU A 146 7.53 1.46 15.22
C GLU A 146 7.61 2.00 13.78
N LEU A 147 6.48 2.02 13.06
CA LEU A 147 6.44 2.56 11.69
C LEU A 147 6.67 4.07 11.68
N GLN A 148 6.18 4.80 12.68
CA GLN A 148 6.46 6.23 12.85
C GLN A 148 7.96 6.50 13.05
N LEU A 149 8.65 5.69 13.88
CA LEU A 149 10.08 5.82 14.11
C LEU A 149 10.89 5.53 12.84
N LEU A 150 10.56 4.45 12.13
CA LEU A 150 11.20 4.09 10.85
C LEU A 150 11.07 5.21 9.80
N THR A 151 9.85 5.76 9.67
CA THR A 151 9.59 6.86 8.72
C THR A 151 10.33 8.13 9.13
N HIS A 152 10.39 8.43 10.43
CA HIS A 152 11.15 9.56 10.95
C HIS A 152 12.66 9.46 10.63
N GLU A 153 13.27 8.30 10.90
CA GLU A 153 14.69 8.06 10.58
C GLU A 153 14.96 8.19 9.07
N HIS A 154 14.09 7.61 8.23
CA HIS A 154 14.24 7.69 6.76
C HIS A 154 14.11 9.14 6.26
N ILE A 155 13.16 9.93 6.80
CA ILE A 155 13.01 11.35 6.47
C ILE A 155 14.26 12.13 6.87
N GLN A 156 14.79 11.92 8.08
CA GLN A 156 15.98 12.64 8.55
C GLN A 156 17.20 12.40 7.66
N GLN A 157 17.43 11.15 7.25
CA GLN A 157 18.55 10.79 6.39
C GLN A 157 18.44 11.37 4.97
N ARG A 158 17.21 11.48 4.45
CA ARG A 158 16.93 11.94 3.09
C ARG A 158 16.59 13.42 2.98
N LEU A 159 16.45 14.13 4.12
CA LEU A 159 16.13 15.55 4.18
C LEU A 159 17.03 16.43 3.28
N PRO A 160 18.37 16.23 3.25
CA PRO A 160 19.24 17.04 2.38
C PRO A 160 18.96 16.83 0.89
N GLU A 161 18.54 15.63 0.51
CA GLU A 161 18.16 15.30 -0.88
C GLU A 161 16.79 15.88 -1.22
N PHE A 162 15.85 15.88 -0.28
CA PHE A 162 14.51 16.42 -0.45
C PHE A 162 14.48 17.94 -0.58
N ILE A 163 15.30 18.65 0.20
CA ILE A 163 15.41 20.13 0.11
C ILE A 163 15.89 20.55 -1.28
N ARG A 164 16.81 19.79 -1.90
CA ARG A 164 17.32 20.10 -3.25
C ARG A 164 16.24 20.01 -4.34
N ILE A 165 15.23 19.16 -4.16
CA ILE A 165 14.10 19.00 -5.08
C ILE A 165 13.12 20.19 -4.97
N ALA A 166 12.94 20.74 -3.77
CA ALA A 166 12.08 21.89 -3.55
C ALA A 166 12.70 23.21 -4.03
N SER A 167 14.04 23.25 -4.17
CA SER A 167 14.79 24.42 -4.64
C SER A 167 15.05 24.46 -6.15
N SER A 168 14.61 23.44 -6.90
CA SER A 168 14.79 23.29 -8.36
C SER A 168 13.46 23.40 -9.09
#